data_AF-A0A3D0R563-F1
#
_entry.id   AF-A0A3D0R563-F1
#
_cell.length_a   1.000
_cell.length_b   1.000
_cell.length_c   1.000
_cell.angle_alpha   90.00
_cell.angle_beta   90.00
_cell.angle_gamma   90.00
#
_symmetry.space_group_name_H-M   'P 1'
#
loop_
_entity.id
_entity.type
_entity.pdbx_description
1 polymer ?
#
loop_
_entity_poly.entity_id
_entity_poly.type
_entity_poly.pdbx_seq_one_letter_code
_entity_poly.pdbx_strand_id
1 'polypeptide(L)'
;VKTSKPHQHTAYQIFTPTGPLAFLPLASKNECSIVWSTTPKHAETLKNLAADEFNQALTQAFESHLGDVELQSTRLTFPLIMRHTKQYAGHNWLLLGDAAHTIHPLAGLGLNLGLADVLSWLKCSERRAIDKPFALQKALKAYQRDRKAHVLPLIMLLGSLKTLFLQSASPIVSLRGFGLSSVNHFDVFKKILMKSADTL
;
A
#
# COMPACT_ATOMS: atom_id res chain seq x y z
N VAL A 1 -12.46 -8.35 -12.09
CA VAL A 1 -12.18 -9.23 -13.25
C VAL A 1 -12.60 -10.65 -12.91
N LYS A 2 -12.96 -11.44 -13.91
CA LYS A 2 -13.24 -12.86 -13.79
C LYS A 2 -12.05 -13.65 -14.33
N THR A 3 -11.68 -14.73 -13.65
CA THR A 3 -10.56 -15.60 -14.03
C THR A 3 -11.08 -16.99 -14.38
N SER A 4 -10.43 -17.69 -15.31
CA SER A 4 -10.88 -19.04 -15.70
C SER A 4 -10.61 -20.09 -14.62
N LYS A 5 -9.57 -19.90 -13.79
CA LYS A 5 -9.26 -20.73 -12.62
C LYS A 5 -9.64 -20.02 -11.31
N PRO A 6 -10.03 -20.77 -10.27
CA PRO A 6 -10.42 -20.17 -9.00
C PRO A 6 -9.22 -19.60 -8.25
N HIS A 7 -9.39 -18.47 -7.58
CA HIS A 7 -8.33 -17.81 -6.81
C HIS A 7 -8.01 -18.48 -5.46
N GLN A 8 -8.79 -19.48 -5.04
CA GLN A 8 -8.56 -20.25 -3.80
C GLN A 8 -8.34 -19.38 -2.55
N HIS A 9 -9.11 -18.31 -2.40
CA HIS A 9 -8.97 -17.29 -1.34
C HIS A 9 -7.54 -16.73 -1.17
N THR A 10 -6.74 -16.75 -2.24
CA THR A 10 -5.34 -16.31 -2.21
C THR A 10 -5.19 -14.95 -2.88
N ALA A 11 -4.55 -14.02 -2.19
CA ALA A 11 -4.11 -12.75 -2.78
C ALA A 11 -2.76 -12.97 -3.49
N TYR A 12 -2.68 -12.57 -4.75
CA TYR A 12 -1.47 -12.69 -5.56
C TYR A 12 -0.88 -11.32 -5.85
N GLN A 13 0.45 -11.22 -5.86
CA GLN A 13 1.16 -10.02 -6.25
C GLN A 13 2.37 -10.39 -7.09
N ILE A 14 2.39 -9.89 -8.33
CA ILE A 14 3.51 -10.03 -9.27
C ILE A 14 4.21 -8.67 -9.41
N PHE A 15 5.54 -8.70 -9.47
CA PHE A 15 6.35 -7.50 -9.69
C PHE A 15 6.84 -7.49 -11.14
N THR A 16 6.35 -6.53 -11.93
CA THR A 16 6.80 -6.33 -13.31
C THR A 16 7.79 -5.16 -13.38
N PRO A 17 8.56 -5.01 -14.48
CA PRO A 17 9.45 -3.87 -14.67
C PRO A 17 8.75 -2.50 -14.62
N THR A 18 7.46 -2.44 -14.94
CA THR A 18 6.70 -1.18 -14.92
C THR A 18 6.00 -0.92 -13.58
N GLY A 19 5.99 -1.90 -12.68
CA GLY A 19 5.39 -1.84 -11.36
C GLY A 19 4.60 -3.11 -11.02
N PRO A 20 4.10 -3.25 -9.78
CA PRO A 20 3.39 -4.44 -9.36
C PRO A 20 1.94 -4.49 -9.82
N LEU A 21 1.46 -5.72 -9.99
CA LEU A 21 0.08 -6.06 -10.27
C LEU A 21 -0.42 -7.02 -9.17
N ALA A 22 -1.50 -6.65 -8.51
CA ALA A 22 -2.12 -7.44 -7.46
C ALA A 22 -3.50 -7.95 -7.89
N PHE A 23 -3.82 -9.19 -7.53
CA PHE A 23 -5.14 -9.80 -7.63
C PHE A 23 -5.65 -10.10 -6.21
N LEU A 24 -6.77 -9.48 -5.85
CA LEU A 24 -7.40 -9.61 -4.54
C LEU A 24 -8.67 -10.45 -4.68
N PRO A 25 -8.77 -11.60 -4.00
CA PRO A 25 -9.90 -12.50 -4.14
C PRO A 25 -11.20 -11.83 -3.65
N LEU A 26 -12.29 -12.00 -4.40
CA LEU A 26 -13.63 -11.58 -4.01
C LEU A 26 -14.43 -12.79 -3.46
N ALA A 27 -15.71 -12.57 -3.16
CA ALA A 27 -16.58 -13.61 -2.62
C ALA A 27 -16.79 -14.77 -3.62
N SER A 28 -16.89 -14.48 -4.91
CA SER A 28 -17.02 -15.48 -5.96
C SER A 28 -15.67 -16.10 -6.27
N LYS A 29 -15.58 -17.44 -6.30
CA LYS A 29 -14.34 -18.22 -6.46
C LYS A 29 -13.44 -17.83 -7.64
N ASN A 30 -13.98 -17.19 -8.65
CA ASN A 30 -13.33 -16.85 -9.91
C ASN A 30 -13.32 -15.33 -10.15
N GLU A 31 -13.59 -14.52 -9.13
CA GLU A 31 -13.59 -13.07 -9.27
C GLU A 31 -12.51 -12.45 -8.40
N CYS A 32 -11.77 -11.52 -8.99
CA CYS A 32 -10.74 -10.75 -8.31
C CYS A 32 -10.95 -9.26 -8.54
N SER A 33 -10.68 -8.46 -7.51
CA SER A 33 -10.34 -7.05 -7.70
C SER A 33 -8.86 -6.96 -8.09
N ILE A 34 -8.49 -5.98 -8.92
CA ILE A 34 -7.09 -5.79 -9.33
C ILE A 34 -6.59 -4.42 -8.92
N VAL A 35 -5.30 -4.36 -8.60
CA VAL A 35 -4.56 -3.11 -8.46
C VAL A 35 -3.30 -3.21 -9.32
N TRP A 36 -3.27 -2.49 -10.43
CA TRP A 36 -2.12 -2.46 -11.33
C TRP A 36 -1.40 -1.12 -11.19
N SER A 37 -0.32 -1.12 -10.42
CA SER A 37 0.54 0.05 -10.26
C SER A 37 1.54 0.08 -11.42
N THR A 38 1.52 1.15 -12.22
CA THR A 38 2.41 1.31 -13.37
C THR A 38 2.74 2.78 -13.61
N THR A 39 3.57 3.07 -14.62
CA THR A 39 3.89 4.45 -15.02
C THR A 39 2.66 5.18 -15.56
N PRO A 40 2.56 6.52 -15.42
CA PRO A 40 1.40 7.28 -15.89
C PRO A 40 1.06 7.03 -17.37
N LYS A 41 2.09 6.99 -18.22
CA LYS A 41 1.94 6.71 -19.67
C LYS A 41 1.37 5.31 -19.92
N HIS A 42 1.88 4.29 -19.22
CA HIS A 42 1.41 2.92 -19.37
C HIS A 42 -0.03 2.76 -18.85
N ALA A 43 -0.38 3.41 -17.73
CA ALA A 43 -1.73 3.41 -17.19
C ALA A 43 -2.74 4.03 -18.17
N GLU A 44 -2.35 5.10 -18.85
CA GLU A 44 -3.16 5.74 -19.91
C GLU A 44 -3.36 4.79 -21.10
N THR A 45 -2.30 4.12 -21.55
CA THR A 45 -2.40 3.07 -22.59
C THR A 45 -3.40 1.99 -22.17
N LEU A 46 -3.22 1.38 -20.99
CA LEU A 46 -4.11 0.31 -20.49
C LEU A 46 -5.57 0.76 -20.36
N LYS A 47 -5.81 2.00 -19.96
CA LYS A 47 -7.17 2.55 -19.82
C LYS A 47 -7.88 2.62 -21.17
N ASN A 48 -7.15 2.98 -22.22
CA ASN A 48 -7.65 3.23 -23.57
C ASN A 48 -7.71 1.98 -24.46
N LEU A 49 -7.12 0.85 -24.04
CA LEU A 49 -7.23 -0.42 -24.75
C LEU A 49 -8.69 -0.89 -24.87
N ALA A 50 -8.97 -1.61 -25.96
CA ALA A 50 -10.19 -2.39 -26.06
C ALA A 50 -10.25 -3.44 -24.94
N ALA A 51 -11.45 -3.91 -24.59
CA ALA A 51 -11.62 -4.88 -23.51
C ALA A 51 -10.79 -6.15 -23.74
N ASP A 52 -10.79 -6.68 -24.96
CA ASP A 52 -10.06 -7.90 -25.31
C ASP A 52 -8.54 -7.73 -25.26
N GLU A 53 -8.03 -6.58 -25.73
CA GLU A 53 -6.61 -6.25 -25.65
C GLU A 53 -6.16 -6.07 -24.19
N PHE A 54 -7.00 -5.45 -23.36
CA PHE A 54 -6.75 -5.32 -21.93
C PHE A 54 -6.75 -6.68 -21.23
N ASN A 55 -7.69 -7.58 -21.58
CA ASN A 55 -7.77 -8.94 -21.06
C ASN A 55 -6.49 -9.72 -21.38
N GLN A 56 -5.99 -9.63 -22.61
CA GLN A 56 -4.74 -10.26 -23.03
C GLN A 56 -3.54 -9.67 -22.28
N ALA A 57 -3.42 -8.34 -22.22
CA ALA A 57 -2.34 -7.67 -21.51
C ALA A 57 -2.31 -8.03 -20.01
N LEU A 58 -3.48 -8.09 -19.37
CA LEU A 58 -3.63 -8.45 -17.97
C LEU A 58 -3.29 -9.93 -17.72
N THR A 59 -3.77 -10.82 -18.59
CA THR A 59 -3.47 -12.26 -18.52
C THR A 59 -1.97 -12.52 -18.67
N GLN A 60 -1.32 -11.82 -19.62
CA GLN A 60 0.12 -11.90 -19.84
C GLN A 60 0.92 -11.33 -18.66
N ALA A 61 0.54 -10.15 -18.16
CA ALA A 61 1.20 -9.51 -17.02
C ALA A 61 1.07 -10.33 -15.72
N PHE A 62 0.00 -11.13 -15.61
CA PHE A 62 -0.23 -12.07 -14.51
C PHE A 62 0.29 -13.48 -14.80
N GLU A 63 1.05 -13.66 -15.89
CA GLU A 63 1.67 -14.93 -16.30
C GLU A 63 0.68 -16.10 -16.37
N SER A 64 -0.58 -15.81 -16.72
CA SER A 64 -1.68 -16.78 -16.78
C SER A 64 -1.87 -17.62 -15.50
N HIS A 65 -1.49 -17.10 -14.33
CA HIS A 65 -1.50 -17.86 -13.07
C HIS A 65 -2.90 -18.40 -12.72
N LEU A 66 -3.95 -17.61 -12.98
CA LEU A 66 -5.36 -18.02 -12.86
C LEU A 66 -6.04 -18.25 -14.21
N GLY A 67 -5.25 -18.55 -15.25
CA GLY A 67 -5.69 -18.68 -16.63
C GLY A 67 -6.17 -17.35 -17.23
N ASP A 68 -7.06 -17.43 -18.21
CA ASP A 68 -7.61 -16.26 -18.90
C ASP A 68 -8.34 -15.31 -17.95
N VAL A 69 -8.15 -14.01 -18.17
CA VAL A 69 -8.75 -12.95 -17.36
C VAL A 69 -9.70 -12.12 -18.20
N GLU A 70 -10.91 -11.93 -17.70
CA GLU A 70 -11.98 -11.17 -18.36
C GLU A 70 -12.38 -9.96 -17.51
N LEU A 71 -12.37 -8.77 -18.11
CA LEU A 71 -12.85 -7.55 -17.46
C LEU A 71 -14.37 -7.62 -17.26
N GLN A 72 -14.82 -7.33 -16.02
CA GLN A 72 -16.25 -7.36 -15.65
C GLN A 72 -16.77 -5.99 -15.18
N SER A 73 -15.93 -4.95 -15.21
CA SER A 73 -16.25 -3.64 -14.65
C SER A 73 -15.56 -2.52 -15.41
N THR A 74 -15.98 -1.29 -15.19
CA THR A 74 -15.25 -0.11 -15.68
C THR A 74 -13.85 -0.05 -15.06
N ARG A 75 -12.87 0.37 -15.87
CA ARG A 75 -11.49 0.58 -15.43
C ARG A 75 -11.36 1.97 -14.80
N LEU A 76 -10.86 2.02 -13.57
CA LEU A 76 -10.59 3.28 -12.86
C LEU A 76 -9.08 3.49 -12.73
N THR A 77 -8.66 4.75 -12.86
CA THR A 77 -7.25 5.16 -12.78
C THR A 77 -7.13 6.33 -11.82
N PHE A 78 -6.22 6.22 -10.86
CA PHE A 78 -5.93 7.26 -9.88
C PHE A 78 -4.41 7.43 -9.72
N PRO A 79 -3.91 8.68 -9.59
CA PRO A 79 -2.49 8.92 -9.37
C PRO A 79 -2.07 8.47 -7.97
N LEU A 80 -0.97 7.72 -7.89
CA LEU A 80 -0.39 7.28 -6.62
C LEU A 80 0.57 8.37 -6.11
N ILE A 81 0.08 9.24 -5.23
CA ILE A 81 0.85 10.37 -4.72
C ILE A 81 1.25 10.08 -3.28
N MET A 82 2.56 10.01 -3.03
CA MET A 82 3.06 10.00 -1.65
C MET A 82 2.92 11.41 -1.08
N ARG A 83 2.19 11.54 0.03
CA ARG A 83 2.06 12.79 0.78
C ARG A 83 2.32 12.50 2.24
N HIS A 84 3.15 13.30 2.89
CA HIS A 84 3.37 13.16 4.32
C HIS A 84 3.48 14.55 4.93
N THR A 85 2.55 14.85 5.83
CA THR A 85 2.56 16.11 6.55
C THR A 85 3.65 16.09 7.62
N LYS A 86 4.34 17.21 7.85
CA LYS A 86 5.33 17.29 8.95
C LYS A 86 4.65 17.35 10.31
N GLN A 87 3.38 17.73 10.37
CA GLN A 87 2.63 17.94 11.60
C GLN A 87 1.25 17.30 11.49
N TYR A 88 0.92 16.40 12.43
CA TYR A 88 -0.34 15.67 12.42
C TYR A 88 -1.39 16.31 13.34
N ALA A 89 -0.98 17.21 14.23
CA ALA A 89 -1.88 17.92 15.13
C ALA A 89 -1.31 19.29 15.51
N GLY A 90 -2.20 20.27 15.72
CA GLY A 90 -1.85 21.63 16.13
C GLY A 90 -2.64 22.08 17.35
N HIS A 91 -2.93 23.38 17.46
CA HIS A 91 -3.57 23.92 18.66
C HIS A 91 -5.00 23.40 18.83
N ASN A 92 -5.84 23.40 17.80
CA ASN A 92 -7.22 22.89 17.89
C ASN A 92 -7.60 22.08 16.64
N TRP A 93 -6.63 21.39 16.06
CA TRP A 93 -6.83 20.59 14.87
C TRP A 93 -5.99 19.32 14.91
N LEU A 94 -6.48 18.31 14.19
CA LEU A 94 -5.95 16.97 14.11
C LEU A 94 -6.13 16.48 12.67
N LEU A 95 -5.11 15.84 12.12
CA LEU A 95 -5.15 15.17 10.82
C LEU A 95 -5.01 13.66 11.03
N LEU A 96 -5.86 12.91 10.32
CA LEU A 96 -5.95 11.44 10.37
C LEU A 96 -5.98 10.88 8.93
N GLY A 97 -5.49 9.66 8.76
CA GLY A 97 -5.49 8.94 7.48
C GLY A 97 -4.82 9.74 6.36
N ASP A 98 -5.42 9.72 5.18
CA ASP A 98 -4.88 10.37 3.98
C ASP A 98 -4.69 11.89 4.12
N ALA A 99 -5.36 12.54 5.08
CA ALA A 99 -5.13 13.95 5.39
C ALA A 99 -3.77 14.19 6.08
N ALA A 100 -3.28 13.21 6.85
CA ALA A 100 -1.99 13.28 7.55
C ALA A 100 -0.87 12.63 6.74
N HIS A 101 -1.16 11.48 6.12
CA HIS A 101 -0.19 10.67 5.40
C HIS A 101 -0.88 9.83 4.30
N THR A 102 -0.49 10.04 3.06
CA THR A 102 -0.74 9.13 1.94
C THR A 102 0.56 8.39 1.66
N ILE A 103 0.65 7.14 2.10
CA ILE A 103 1.82 6.30 1.87
C ILE A 103 1.70 5.67 0.47
N HIS A 104 2.84 5.38 -0.18
CA HIS A 104 2.83 4.73 -1.49
C HIS A 104 1.98 3.44 -1.42
N PRO A 105 0.93 3.30 -2.25
CA PRO A 105 -0.12 2.29 -2.08
C PRO A 105 0.27 0.86 -2.44
N LEU A 106 1.56 0.53 -2.39
CA LEU A 106 2.12 -0.80 -2.68
C LEU A 106 1.57 -1.92 -1.79
N ALA A 107 0.89 -1.59 -0.68
CA ALA A 107 0.45 -2.54 0.32
C ALA A 107 -1.01 -2.36 0.78
N GLY A 108 -1.81 -1.49 0.14
CA GLY A 108 -3.22 -1.30 0.54
C GLY A 108 -3.40 -0.78 1.98
N LEU A 109 -2.38 -0.13 2.55
CA LEU A 109 -2.32 0.21 3.98
C LEU A 109 -3.10 1.48 4.36
N GLY A 110 -3.63 2.25 3.41
CA GLY A 110 -4.20 3.59 3.68
C GLY A 110 -5.32 3.56 4.74
N LEU A 111 -6.32 2.69 4.54
CA LEU A 111 -7.42 2.51 5.50
C LEU A 111 -6.91 2.07 6.87
N ASN A 112 -6.05 1.05 6.88
CA ASN A 112 -5.45 0.49 8.08
C ASN A 112 -4.68 1.56 8.89
N LEU A 113 -3.89 2.39 8.22
CA LEU A 113 -3.17 3.49 8.85
C LEU A 113 -4.13 4.54 9.43
N GLY A 114 -5.20 4.88 8.70
CA GLY A 114 -6.24 5.80 9.17
C GLY A 114 -6.98 5.27 10.40
N LEU A 115 -7.36 3.98 10.41
CA LEU A 115 -7.99 3.35 11.57
C LEU A 115 -7.07 3.36 12.79
N ALA A 116 -5.79 3.07 12.59
CA ALA A 116 -4.81 3.13 13.68
C ALA A 116 -4.57 4.56 14.19
N ASP A 117 -4.71 5.59 13.34
CA ASP A 117 -4.71 6.98 13.79
C ASP A 117 -5.90 7.25 14.72
N VAL A 118 -7.11 6.80 14.35
CA VAL A 118 -8.33 6.94 15.16
C VAL A 118 -8.15 6.25 16.52
N LEU A 119 -7.68 5.00 16.52
CA LEU A 119 -7.44 4.24 17.76
C LEU A 119 -6.42 4.93 18.68
N SER A 120 -5.33 5.44 18.11
CA SER A 120 -4.33 6.19 18.89
C SER A 120 -4.90 7.49 19.46
N TRP A 121 -5.73 8.20 18.70
CA TRP A 121 -6.40 9.41 19.17
C TRP A 121 -7.35 9.13 20.33
N LEU A 122 -8.23 8.12 20.20
CA LEU A 122 -9.15 7.70 21.27
C LEU A 122 -8.37 7.38 22.56
N LYS A 123 -7.33 6.54 22.44
CA LYS A 123 -6.45 6.19 23.58
C LYS A 123 -5.77 7.41 24.21
N CYS A 124 -5.36 8.40 23.40
CA CYS A 124 -4.66 9.57 23.91
C CYS A 124 -5.60 10.59 24.58
N SER A 125 -6.82 10.72 24.06
CA SER A 125 -7.84 11.66 24.53
C SER A 125 -8.54 11.17 25.80
N GLU A 126 -8.99 9.91 25.84
CA GLU A 126 -9.67 9.31 26.99
C GLU A 126 -8.83 9.35 28.26
N ARG A 127 -7.51 9.10 28.14
CA ARG A 127 -6.57 9.12 29.27
C ARG A 127 -6.38 10.50 29.91
N ARG A 128 -6.90 11.58 29.31
CA ARG A 128 -6.48 12.94 29.64
C ARG A 128 -7.58 13.92 30.00
N ALA A 129 -8.87 13.56 29.94
CA ALA A 129 -9.98 14.49 30.18
C ALA A 129 -9.76 15.80 29.38
N ILE A 130 -9.97 15.70 28.06
CA ILE A 130 -9.61 16.76 27.09
C ILE A 130 -10.52 18.00 27.13
N ASP A 131 -11.44 18.08 28.09
CA ASP A 131 -12.31 19.22 28.35
C ASP A 131 -11.51 20.50 28.72
N LYS A 132 -10.27 20.33 29.19
CA LYS A 132 -9.36 21.44 29.50
C LYS A 132 -8.38 21.70 28.34
N PRO A 133 -8.14 22.97 27.93
CA PRO A 133 -7.22 23.28 26.83
C PRO A 133 -5.82 22.68 26.98
N PHE A 134 -5.26 22.69 28.19
CA PHE A 134 -3.95 22.09 28.46
C PHE A 134 -3.93 20.57 28.27
N ALA A 135 -5.00 19.88 28.70
CA ALA A 135 -5.15 18.44 28.53
C ALA A 135 -5.30 18.06 27.06
N LEU A 136 -6.08 18.84 26.30
CA LEU A 136 -6.20 18.70 24.85
C LEU A 136 -4.84 18.82 24.15
N GLN A 137 -4.05 19.86 24.46
CA GLN A 137 -2.70 20.02 23.89
C GLN A 137 -1.81 18.81 24.19
N LYS A 138 -1.88 18.28 25.41
CA LYS A 138 -1.09 17.13 25.82
C LYS A 138 -1.52 15.86 25.07
N ALA A 139 -2.82 15.68 24.83
CA ALA A 139 -3.36 14.57 24.05
C ALA A 139 -2.92 14.67 22.57
N LEU A 140 -3.04 15.84 21.94
CA LEU A 140 -2.64 16.07 20.55
C LEU A 140 -1.14 15.83 20.32
N LYS A 141 -0.28 16.30 21.24
CA LYS A 141 1.17 16.02 21.20
C LYS A 141 1.49 14.54 21.38
N ALA A 142 0.77 13.86 22.28
CA ALA A 142 0.95 12.43 22.51
C ALA A 142 0.56 11.60 21.26
N TYR A 143 -0.61 11.89 20.68
CA TYR A 143 -1.07 11.30 19.43
C TYR A 143 -0.04 11.49 18.32
N GLN A 144 0.41 12.72 18.06
CA GLN A 144 1.36 13.00 16.99
C GLN A 144 2.67 12.22 17.17
N ARG A 145 3.17 12.14 18.40
CA ARG A 145 4.41 11.41 18.69
C ARG A 145 4.25 9.91 18.45
N ASP A 146 3.15 9.34 18.91
CA ASP A 146 2.81 7.92 18.71
C ASP A 146 2.72 7.59 17.22
N ARG A 147 1.90 8.35 16.47
CA ARG A 147 1.70 8.09 15.04
C ARG A 147 2.95 8.31 14.21
N LYS A 148 3.75 9.33 14.48
CA LYS A 148 5.03 9.52 13.79
C LYS A 148 6.00 8.36 14.03
N ALA A 149 6.03 7.81 15.24
CA ALA A 149 6.89 6.67 15.55
C ALA A 149 6.51 5.42 14.74
N HIS A 150 5.23 5.24 14.41
CA HIS A 150 4.74 4.13 13.60
C HIS A 150 4.79 4.38 12.09
N VAL A 151 4.52 5.61 11.63
CA VAL A 151 4.40 5.95 10.19
C VAL A 151 5.76 6.23 9.55
N LEU A 152 6.69 6.90 10.24
CA LEU A 152 7.99 7.26 9.66
C LEU A 152 8.84 6.06 9.23
N PRO A 153 8.95 4.97 10.01
CA PRO A 153 9.69 3.77 9.58
C PRO A 153 9.11 3.15 8.30
N LEU A 154 7.78 3.11 8.18
CA LEU A 154 7.09 2.58 6.99
C LEU A 154 7.40 3.44 5.75
N ILE A 155 7.38 4.77 5.90
CA ILE A 155 7.74 5.69 4.81
C ILE A 155 9.19 5.46 4.37
N MET A 156 10.12 5.35 5.31
CA MET A 156 11.54 5.08 5.00
C MET A 156 11.72 3.74 4.29
N LEU A 157 11.07 2.68 4.78
CA LEU A 157 11.14 1.34 4.20
C LEU A 157 10.63 1.33 2.75
N LEU A 158 9.45 1.89 2.51
CA LEU A 158 8.84 1.93 1.18
C LEU A 158 9.60 2.85 0.22
N GLY A 159 10.17 3.95 0.73
CA GLY A 159 11.08 4.81 -0.04
C GLY A 159 12.32 4.04 -0.50
N SER A 160 12.96 3.28 0.39
CA SER A 160 14.14 2.47 0.07
C SER A 160 13.82 1.36 -0.94
N LEU A 161 12.69 0.66 -0.80
CA LEU A 161 12.27 -0.35 -1.77
C LEU A 161 12.02 0.26 -3.14
N LYS A 162 11.33 1.41 -3.19
CA LYS A 162 11.08 2.12 -4.45
C LYS A 162 12.39 2.44 -5.17
N THR A 163 13.37 2.99 -4.45
CA THR A 163 14.70 3.30 -5.00
C THR A 163 15.41 2.04 -5.48
N LEU A 164 15.39 0.95 -4.69
CA LEU A 164 16.05 -0.31 -5.01
C LEU A 164 15.49 -1.01 -6.27
N PHE A 165 14.17 -0.92 -6.47
CA PHE A 165 13.47 -1.60 -7.56
C PHE A 165 13.27 -0.73 -8.82
N LEU A 166 13.18 0.60 -8.71
CA LEU A 166 12.90 1.48 -9.85
C LEU A 166 14.11 2.27 -10.39
N GLN A 167 15.24 2.33 -9.67
CA GLN A 167 16.47 2.93 -10.24
C GLN A 167 17.31 1.87 -10.97
N SER A 168 17.18 1.88 -12.30
CA SER A 168 17.92 1.01 -13.23
C SER A 168 19.34 1.49 -13.57
N ALA A 169 19.84 2.56 -12.92
CA ALA A 169 21.12 3.17 -13.27
C ALA A 169 21.90 3.67 -12.03
N SER A 170 22.62 2.78 -11.35
CA SER A 170 23.68 3.14 -10.40
C SER A 170 24.54 1.91 -10.04
N PRO A 171 25.84 2.06 -9.66
CA PRO A 171 26.76 0.94 -9.36
C PRO A 171 26.33 0.04 -8.19
N ILE A 172 25.25 0.40 -7.50
CA ILE A 172 24.60 -0.33 -6.41
C ILE A 172 24.01 -1.69 -6.89
N VAL A 173 23.84 -1.88 -8.20
CA VAL A 173 23.40 -3.15 -8.78
C VAL A 173 24.41 -4.29 -8.50
N SER A 174 25.71 -4.00 -8.38
CA SER A 174 26.72 -5.03 -8.02
C SER A 174 26.66 -5.44 -6.55
N LEU A 175 26.03 -4.65 -5.68
CA LEU A 175 25.76 -5.03 -4.29
C LEU A 175 24.52 -5.94 -4.15
N ARG A 176 23.71 -6.10 -5.22
CA ARG A 176 22.51 -6.95 -5.21
C ARG A 176 22.85 -8.41 -4.88
N GLY A 177 23.97 -8.94 -5.37
CA GLY A 177 24.34 -10.33 -5.14
C GLY A 177 24.62 -10.69 -3.67
N PHE A 178 25.22 -9.76 -2.92
CA PHE A 178 25.59 -10.00 -1.52
C PHE A 178 24.45 -9.64 -0.54
N GLY A 179 23.64 -8.62 -0.88
CA GLY A 179 22.47 -8.23 -0.08
C GLY A 179 21.29 -9.20 -0.22
N LEU A 180 20.97 -9.67 -1.43
CA LEU A 180 19.81 -10.56 -1.64
C LEU A 180 20.02 -11.98 -1.10
N SER A 181 21.26 -12.45 -0.94
CA SER A 181 21.55 -13.71 -0.24
C SER A 181 21.26 -13.61 1.27
N SER A 182 21.48 -12.44 1.88
CA SER A 182 21.13 -12.19 3.30
C SER A 182 19.64 -11.87 3.51
N VAL A 183 18.95 -11.39 2.46
CA VAL A 183 17.50 -11.10 2.46
C VAL A 183 16.68 -12.35 2.08
N ASN A 184 17.26 -13.55 2.20
CA ASN A 184 16.49 -14.79 2.30
C ASN A 184 15.75 -14.93 3.65
N HIS A 185 15.81 -13.90 4.51
CA HIS A 185 14.95 -13.68 5.67
C HIS A 185 13.59 -13.04 5.29
N PHE A 186 12.91 -13.62 4.30
CA PHE A 186 11.52 -13.27 3.92
C PHE A 186 10.52 -13.41 5.09
N ASP A 187 10.92 -14.06 6.19
CA ASP A 187 10.12 -14.22 7.40
C ASP A 187 9.91 -12.92 8.18
N VAL A 188 10.83 -11.95 8.15
CA VAL A 188 10.64 -10.68 8.88
C VAL A 188 9.66 -9.77 8.15
N PHE A 189 9.69 -9.78 6.81
CA PHE A 189 8.74 -9.02 5.98
C PHE A 189 7.32 -9.60 6.06
N LYS A 190 7.21 -10.94 6.00
CA LYS A 190 5.94 -11.64 6.30
C LYS A 190 5.47 -11.35 7.71
N LYS A 191 6.35 -11.38 8.72
CA LYS A 191 5.98 -11.08 10.11
C LYS A 191 5.58 -9.63 10.32
N ILE A 192 6.18 -8.64 9.66
CA ILE A 192 5.76 -7.24 9.79
C ILE A 192 4.43 -7.00 9.08
N LEU A 193 4.20 -7.58 7.90
CA LEU A 193 2.91 -7.50 7.21
C LEU A 193 1.79 -8.25 7.95
N MET A 194 2.06 -9.48 8.43
CA MET A 194 1.12 -10.27 9.23
C MET A 194 0.86 -9.60 10.58
N LYS A 195 1.90 -9.15 11.29
CA LYS A 195 1.74 -8.48 12.59
C LYS A 195 1.04 -7.13 12.44
N SER A 196 1.25 -6.39 11.36
CA SER A 196 0.51 -5.14 11.09
C SER A 196 -0.94 -5.40 10.64
N ALA A 197 -1.26 -6.58 10.12
CA ALA A 197 -2.64 -7.02 9.89
C ALA A 197 -3.31 -7.49 11.20
N ASP A 198 -2.54 -8.06 12.13
CA ASP A 198 -3.03 -8.57 13.43
C ASP A 198 -3.05 -7.51 14.57
N THR A 199 -2.36 -6.36 14.42
CA THR A 199 -2.34 -5.28 15.44
C THR A 199 -3.14 -4.04 15.06
N LEU A 200 -4.14 -4.21 14.19
CA LEU A 200 -5.20 -3.24 13.93
C LEU A 200 -6.49 -3.65 14.63
#